data_AF-A0A1G9ZBY4-F1
#
_entry.id   AF-A0A1G9ZBY4-F1
#
_cell.length_a   1.000
_cell.length_b   1.000
_cell.length_c   1.000
_cell.angle_alpha   90.00
_cell.angle_beta   90.00
_cell.angle_gamma   90.00
#
_symmetry.space_group_name_H-M   'P 1'
#
loop_
_entity.id
_entity.type
_entity.pdbx_description
1 polymer ?
#
loop_
_entity_poly.entity_id
_entity_poly.type
_entity_poly.pdbx_seq_one_letter_code
_entity_poly.pdbx_strand_id
1 'polypeptide(L)' 'MANERTLVRTQPALRGRNLVSLEATVGDDGMIYIRETEQPDVVAVTTPAKWEAFVKGVKAGEFDHFVAGLEAEAG' A
#
# COMPACT_ATOMS: atom_id res chain seq x y z
N MET A 1 11.15 24.59 -12.72
CA MET A 1 10.00 24.08 -11.93
C MET A 1 10.20 22.57 -11.77
N ALA A 2 10.86 22.13 -10.69
CA ALA A 2 11.12 20.70 -10.47
C ALA A 2 9.96 20.11 -9.66
N ASN A 3 9.31 19.07 -10.19
CA ASN A 3 8.29 18.28 -9.52
C ASN A 3 8.98 17.28 -8.58
N GLU A 4 8.85 17.47 -7.27
CA GLU A 4 9.28 16.50 -6.27
C GLU A 4 8.32 15.31 -6.26
N ARG A 5 8.71 14.24 -6.97
CA ARG A 5 8.11 12.91 -6.77
C ARG A 5 8.58 12.37 -5.43
N THR A 6 7.70 12.40 -4.42
CA THR A 6 7.95 11.72 -3.14
C THR A 6 8.00 10.21 -3.38
N LEU A 7 9.21 9.69 -3.57
CA LEU A 7 9.47 8.25 -3.60
C LEU A 7 9.45 7.75 -2.15
N VAL A 8 8.39 7.03 -1.77
CA VAL A 8 8.38 6.26 -0.51
C VAL A 8 9.44 5.17 -0.64
N ARG A 9 10.60 5.41 -0.01
CA ARG A 9 11.74 4.49 -0.05
C ARG A 9 11.42 3.27 0.81
N THR A 10 11.35 2.10 0.19
CA THR A 10 11.22 0.82 0.89
C THR A 10 12.41 0.61 1.84
N GLN A 11 12.13 0.24 3.08
CA GLN A 11 13.11 0.06 4.15
C GLN A 11 14.06 -1.12 3.82
N PRO A 12 15.38 -1.06 4.15
CA PRO A 12 16.37 -2.07 3.77
C PRO A 12 16.13 -3.50 4.30
N ALA A 13 15.18 -3.70 5.21
CA ALA A 13 14.90 -4.97 5.90
C ALA A 13 14.21 -6.04 5.03
N LEU A 14 14.12 -5.83 3.72
CA LEU A 14 13.23 -6.61 2.84
C LEU A 14 13.97 -7.57 1.88
N ARG A 15 15.29 -7.75 2.04
CA ARG A 15 16.04 -8.73 1.24
C ARG A 15 15.50 -10.15 1.46
N GLY A 16 15.17 -10.85 0.37
CA GLY A 16 14.68 -12.24 0.38
C GLY A 16 13.16 -12.39 0.36
N ARG A 17 12.39 -11.29 0.38
CA ARG A 17 10.93 -11.33 0.23
C ARG A 17 10.53 -11.01 -1.21
N ASN A 18 9.46 -11.63 -1.70
CA ASN A 18 8.75 -11.15 -2.89
C ASN A 18 8.11 -9.81 -2.50
N LEU A 19 8.65 -8.71 -3.02
CA LEU A 19 8.21 -7.35 -2.70
C LEU A 19 7.26 -6.87 -3.77
N VAL A 20 5.98 -6.94 -3.45
CA VAL A 20 4.93 -6.38 -4.27
C VAL A 20 4.87 -4.88 -4.05
N SER A 21 4.92 -4.10 -5.14
CA SER A 21 4.70 -2.66 -5.10
C SER A 21 3.24 -2.35 -5.44
N LEU A 22 2.61 -1.51 -4.62
CA LEU A 22 1.25 -1.01 -4.87
C LEU A 22 1.31 0.45 -5.29
N GLU A 23 0.52 0.81 -6.29
CA GLU A 23 0.30 2.18 -6.74
C GLU A 23 -1.12 2.61 -6.39
N ALA A 24 -1.26 3.85 -5.91
CA ALA A 24 -2.55 4.49 -5.68
C ALA A 24 -2.61 5.82 -6.45
N THR A 25 -3.67 6.04 -7.23
CA THR A 25 -3.89 7.27 -8.00
C THR A 25 -5.31 7.79 -7.83
N VAL A 26 -5.49 9.10 -8.00
CA VAL A 26 -6.80 9.73 -8.14
C VAL A 26 -7.15 9.74 -9.63
N GLY A 27 -8.30 9.18 -10.00
CA GLY A 27 -8.80 9.23 -11.37
C GLY A 27 -9.53 10.54 -11.69
N ASP A 28 -9.85 10.74 -12.96
CA ASP A 28 -10.58 11.92 -13.43
C ASP A 28 -12.01 12.01 -12.85
N ASP A 29 -12.55 10.88 -12.39
CA ASP A 29 -13.84 10.78 -11.69
C ASP A 29 -13.75 11.08 -10.18
N GLY A 30 -12.54 11.38 -9.68
CA GLY A 30 -12.28 11.65 -8.27
C GLY A 30 -12.20 10.38 -7.40
N MET A 31 -12.26 9.20 -7.98
CA MET A 31 -12.12 7.93 -7.25
C MET A 31 -10.64 7.58 -7.05
N ILE A 32 -10.37 6.75 -6.05
CA ILE A 32 -9.03 6.25 -5.75
C ILE A 32 -8.88 4.86 -6.34
N TYR A 33 -7.91 4.70 -7.24
CA TYR A 33 -7.57 3.45 -7.90
C TYR A 33 -6.29 2.89 -7.31
N ILE A 34 -6.33 1.64 -6.86
CA ILE A 34 -5.22 0.95 -6.23
C ILE A 34 -4.95 -0.33 -7.02
N ARG A 35 -3.68 -0.55 -7.40
CA ARG A 35 -3.27 -1.75 -8.16
C ARG A 35 -1.86 -2.18 -7.79
N GLU A 36 -1.55 -3.42 -8.11
CA GLU A 36 -0.19 -3.95 -8.10
C GLU A 36 0.56 -3.54 -9.37
N THR A 37 1.85 -3.20 -9.23
CA THR A 37 2.68 -2.78 -10.38
C THR A 37 2.94 -3.91 -11.37
N GLU A 38 3.07 -5.15 -10.87
CA GLU A 38 3.35 -6.34 -11.68
C GLU A 38 2.08 -7.03 -12.21
N GLN A 39 0.91 -6.72 -11.63
CA GLN A 39 -0.41 -7.22 -12.03
C GLN A 39 -1.37 -6.05 -12.27
N PRO A 40 -1.15 -5.28 -13.35
CA PRO A 40 -1.81 -3.99 -13.57
C PRO A 40 -3.31 -4.10 -13.87
N ASP A 41 -3.78 -5.29 -14.24
CA ASP A 41 -5.15 -5.53 -14.71
C ASP A 41 -6.16 -5.68 -13.56
N VAL A 42 -5.68 -5.90 -12.33
CA VAL A 42 -6.53 -6.02 -11.13
C VAL A 42 -6.50 -4.70 -10.37
N VAL A 43 -7.61 -3.97 -10.42
CA VAL A 43 -7.71 -2.64 -9.83
C VAL A 43 -8.82 -2.59 -8.79
N ALA A 44 -8.46 -2.25 -7.56
CA ALA A 44 -9.40 -1.91 -6.52
C ALA A 44 -9.78 -0.43 -6.63
N VAL A 45 -11.08 -0.12 -6.61
CA VAL A 45 -11.60 1.25 -6.70
C VAL A 45 -12.33 1.59 -5.41
N THR A 46 -12.00 2.75 -4.83
CA THR A 46 -12.62 3.22 -3.59
C THR A 46 -12.87 4.72 -3.61
N THR A 47 -13.65 5.22 -2.66
CA THR A 47 -13.94 6.66 -2.54
C THR A 47 -12.84 7.37 -1.74
N PRO A 48 -12.65 8.69 -1.93
CA PRO A 48 -11.72 9.48 -1.11
C PRO A 48 -11.97 9.37 0.40
N ALA A 49 -13.25 9.37 0.81
CA ALA A 49 -13.62 9.25 2.23
C ALA A 49 -13.20 7.90 2.84
N LYS A 50 -13.36 6.80 2.10
CA LYS A 50 -12.93 5.48 2.55
C LYS A 50 -11.40 5.37 2.58
N TRP A 51 -10.73 5.94 1.58
CA TRP A 51 -9.27 6.00 1.54
C TRP A 51 -8.70 6.78 2.73
N GLU A 52 -9.28 7.93 3.07
CA GLU A 52 -8.86 8.74 4.22
C GLU A 52 -9.01 7.97 5.54
N ALA A 53 -10.15 7.30 5.74
CA ALA A 53 -10.37 6.46 6.91
C ALA A 53 -9.35 5.32 7.00
N PHE A 54 -9.07 4.65 5.88
CA PHE A 54 -8.07 3.58 5.79
C PHE A 54 -6.67 4.08 6.19
N VAL A 55 -6.21 5.19 5.61
CA VAL A 55 -4.89 5.78 5.93
C VAL A 55 -4.79 6.17 7.41
N LYS A 56 -5.87 6.67 8.00
CA LYS A 56 -5.92 6.97 9.45
C LYS A 56 -5.78 5.72 10.30
N GLY A 57 -6.50 4.63 9.98
CA GLY A 57 -6.39 3.35 10.67
C GLY A 57 -4.99 2.75 10.59
N VAL A 58 -4.36 2.79 9.39
CA VAL A 58 -2.96 2.36 9.20
C VAL A 58 -2.01 3.16 10.08
N LYS A 59 -2.13 4.50 10.09
CA LYS A 59 -1.27 5.35 10.93
C LYS A 59 -1.50 5.15 12.43
N ALA A 60 -2.69 4.70 12.83
CA ALA A 60 -3.02 4.38 14.21
C ALA A 60 -2.50 3.00 14.66
N GLY A 61 -1.87 2.21 13.76
CA GLY A 61 -1.41 0.86 14.08
C GLY A 61 -2.55 -0.16 14.19
N GLU A 62 -3.75 0.16 13.68
CA GLU A 62 -4.92 -0.72 13.76
C GLU A 62 -4.64 -2.10 13.13
N PHE A 63 -3.76 -2.14 12.13
CA PHE A 63 -3.44 -3.36 11.37
C PHE A 63 -2.19 -4.11 11.84
N ASP A 64 -1.46 -3.60 12.85
CA ASP A 64 -0.20 -4.21 13.30
C ASP A 64 -0.40 -5.61 13.91
N HIS A 65 -1.62 -5.88 14.39
CA HIS A 65 -2.03 -7.15 14.97
C HIS A 65 -2.16 -8.28 13.93
N PHE A 66 -2.22 -7.97 12.63
CA PHE A 66 -2.33 -8.97 11.55
C PHE A 66 -0.98 -9.57 11.12
N VAL A 67 0.14 -9.12 11.69
CA VAL A 67 1.50 -9.57 11.32
C VAL A 67 1.95 -10.82 12.10
N ALA A 68 1.27 -11.17 13.21
CA ALA A 68 1.70 -12.19 14.17
C ALA A 68 1.69 -13.67 13.67
N GLY A 69 1.36 -13.93 12.40
CA GLY A 69 1.28 -15.29 11.85
C GLY A 69 2.51 -15.79 11.09
N LEU A 70 3.56 -14.98 10.89
CA LEU A 70 4.69 -15.34 10.01
C LEU A 70 5.93 -15.91 10.73
N GLU A 71 5.95 -15.99 12.06
CA GLU A 71 7.09 -16.53 12.82
C GLU A 71 6.89 -17.98 13.33
N ALA A 72 5.72 -18.60 13.13
CA ALA A 72 5.41 -19.90 13.72
C ALA A 72 5.89 -21.14 12.94
N GLU A 73 6.44 -20.97 11.73
CA GLU A 73 6.87 -22.10 10.86
C GLU A 73 8.39 -22.08 10.63
N ALA A 74 9.16 -21.88 11.70
CA ALA A 74 10.62 -22.03 11.70
C ALA A 74 11.10 -22.91 12.87
N GLY A 75 10.37 -24.00 13.13
CA GLY A 75 10.73 -25.07 14.06
C GLY A 75 11.15 -26.34 13.34
#